data_AF-A0A8T4VGK7-F1
#
_entry.id   AF-A0A8T4VGK7-F1
#
_cell.length_a   1.000
_cell.length_b   1.000
_cell.length_c   1.000
_cell.angle_alpha   90.00
_cell.angle_beta   90.00
_cell.angle_gamma   90.00
#
_symmetry.space_group_name_H-M   'P 1'
#
loop_
_entity.id
_entity.type
_entity.pdbx_description
1 polymer ?
#
loop_
_entity_poly.entity_id
_entity_poly.type
_entity_poly.pdbx_seq_one_letter_code
_entity_poly.pdbx_strand_id
1 'polypeptide(L)'
;MDLTPEQKKALEEQKANCVFCKIVKGEIPSKKVFEDEQVLAILDINPATKGHVLLLPKEHYPILPLIPREIFTHLFKITHTITEALAKAMLTTGATLFIANGQAAGQQSPHFLFHLVPREADDGLEKFALLSKEIPEEETKKLQAPLIRSMSFLLATHFKKYPAKWHHAKKEEPAQKLTVEQVVSLVNKNPQLKAFILEDPEEFKKLIPQNDQLKALFQHVSVDEVLLLLGVKQKKEKKSQNPETETDVNLDSIGDLL
;
A
#
# COMPACT_ATOMS: atom_id res chain seq x y z
N MET A 1 -14.68 -18.11 9.22
CA MET A 1 -16.03 -17.55 9.43
C MET A 1 -16.98 -18.72 9.43
N ASP A 2 -17.94 -18.75 10.36
CA ASP A 2 -18.95 -19.81 10.37
C ASP A 2 -20.04 -19.44 9.38
N LEU A 3 -20.08 -20.12 8.24
CA LEU A 3 -21.08 -19.91 7.19
C LEU A 3 -22.41 -20.53 7.60
N THR A 4 -23.52 -19.84 7.30
CA THR A 4 -24.86 -20.40 7.48
C THR A 4 -25.08 -21.58 6.52
N PRO A 5 -26.04 -22.48 6.79
CA PRO A 5 -26.38 -23.57 5.86
C PRO A 5 -26.71 -23.08 4.44
N GLU A 6 -27.41 -21.96 4.33
CA GLU A 6 -27.78 -21.35 3.04
C GLU A 6 -26.54 -20.84 2.29
N GLN A 7 -25.61 -20.21 3.01
CA GLN A 7 -24.34 -19.74 2.43
C GLN A 7 -23.47 -20.91 1.96
N LYS A 8 -23.43 -22.01 2.71
CA LYS A 8 -22.71 -23.23 2.32
C LYS A 8 -23.32 -23.84 1.05
N LYS A 9 -24.66 -23.92 0.98
CA LYS A 9 -25.35 -24.42 -0.21
C LYS A 9 -25.04 -23.56 -1.44
N ALA A 10 -25.11 -22.23 -1.31
CA ALA A 10 -24.78 -21.31 -2.39
C ALA A 10 -23.32 -21.46 -2.85
N LEU A 11 -22.38 -21.68 -1.92
CA LEU A 11 -20.97 -21.90 -2.22
C LEU A 11 -20.75 -23.20 -3.02
N GLU A 12 -21.45 -24.28 -2.68
CA GLU A 12 -21.39 -25.53 -3.44
C GLU A 12 -21.96 -25.38 -4.86
N GLU A 13 -23.07 -24.65 -5.01
CA GLU A 13 -23.64 -24.33 -6.32
C GLU A 13 -22.69 -23.47 -7.17
N GLN A 14 -21.99 -22.52 -6.55
CA GLN A 14 -20.92 -21.74 -7.19
C GLN A 14 -19.75 -22.62 -7.62
N LYS A 15 -19.27 -23.51 -6.73
CA LYS A 15 -18.18 -24.46 -7.02
C LYS A 15 -18.50 -25.36 -8.21
N ALA A 16 -19.74 -25.86 -8.30
CA ALA A 16 -20.19 -26.71 -9.40
C ALA A 16 -20.13 -26.03 -10.77
N ASN A 17 -20.41 -24.72 -10.81
CA ASN A 17 -20.43 -23.91 -12.03
C ASN A 17 -19.11 -23.16 -12.30
N CYS A 18 -18.12 -23.29 -11.42
CA CYS A 18 -16.87 -22.54 -11.49
C CYS A 18 -15.92 -23.11 -12.56
N VAL A 19 -15.57 -22.29 -13.56
CA VAL A 19 -14.60 -22.65 -14.61
C VAL A 19 -13.23 -23.03 -14.03
N PHE A 20 -12.76 -22.31 -13.00
CA PHE A 20 -11.47 -22.61 -12.36
C PHE A 20 -11.47 -23.92 -11.58
N CYS A 21 -12.60 -24.30 -10.95
CA CYS A 21 -12.73 -25.61 -10.34
C CYS A 21 -12.66 -26.73 -11.39
N LYS A 22 -13.24 -26.51 -12.58
CA LYS A 22 -13.12 -27.45 -13.71
C LYS A 22 -11.68 -27.54 -14.24
N ILE A 23 -10.94 -26.44 -14.27
CA ILE A 23 -9.51 -26.43 -14.58
C ILE A 23 -8.71 -27.23 -13.54
N VAL A 24 -8.96 -27.01 -12.25
CA VAL A 24 -8.30 -27.74 -11.15
C VAL A 24 -8.55 -29.25 -11.25
N LYS A 25 -9.77 -29.66 -11.62
CA LYS A 25 -10.12 -31.07 -11.85
C LYS A 25 -9.56 -31.66 -13.15
N GLY A 26 -8.99 -30.83 -14.02
CA GLY A 26 -8.50 -31.26 -15.34
C GLY A 26 -9.60 -31.46 -16.39
N GLU A 27 -10.84 -31.03 -16.13
CA GLU A 27 -11.95 -31.08 -17.09
C GLU A 27 -11.77 -30.06 -18.21
N ILE A 28 -11.11 -28.94 -17.92
CA ILE A 28 -10.76 -27.88 -18.88
C ILE A 28 -9.24 -27.77 -18.96
N PRO A 29 -8.62 -27.77 -20.15
CA PRO A 29 -7.18 -27.62 -20.28
C PRO A 29 -6.73 -26.22 -19.86
N SER A 30 -5.53 -26.13 -19.29
CA SER A 30 -4.89 -24.87 -18.92
C SER A 30 -3.39 -24.93 -19.13
N LYS A 31 -2.76 -23.77 -19.38
CA LYS A 31 -1.30 -23.64 -19.46
C LYS A 31 -0.75 -23.48 -18.04
N LYS A 32 -0.45 -24.60 -17.38
CA LYS A 32 0.07 -24.62 -16.00
C LYS A 32 1.51 -24.09 -15.95
N VAL A 33 1.78 -23.22 -14.98
CA VAL A 33 3.10 -22.66 -14.67
C VAL A 33 3.66 -23.30 -13.39
N PHE A 34 2.79 -23.53 -12.41
CA PHE A 34 3.12 -24.18 -11.15
C PHE A 34 1.90 -24.90 -10.60
N GLU A 35 2.09 -26.02 -9.93
CA GLU A 35 1.02 -26.75 -9.25
C GLU A 35 1.59 -27.52 -8.07
N ASP A 36 0.92 -27.44 -6.93
CA ASP A 36 1.16 -28.31 -5.78
C ASP A 36 -0.17 -28.82 -5.21
N GLU A 37 -0.16 -29.35 -3.97
CA GLU A 37 -1.34 -29.90 -3.32
C GLU A 37 -2.41 -28.83 -2.99
N GLN A 38 -2.02 -27.57 -2.80
CA GLN A 38 -2.89 -26.52 -2.29
C GLN A 38 -3.24 -25.44 -3.33
N VAL A 39 -2.34 -25.15 -4.26
CA VAL A 39 -2.49 -24.06 -5.23
C VAL A 39 -2.15 -24.48 -6.65
N LEU A 40 -2.63 -23.67 -7.59
CA LEU A 40 -2.40 -23.81 -9.02
C LEU A 40 -2.10 -22.44 -9.59
N ALA A 41 -1.07 -22.33 -10.43
CA ALA A 41 -0.77 -21.15 -11.22
C ALA A 41 -0.87 -21.48 -12.71
N ILE A 42 -1.62 -20.67 -13.46
CA ILE A 42 -1.85 -20.84 -14.90
C ILE A 42 -1.62 -19.52 -15.63
N LEU A 43 -1.27 -19.59 -16.91
CA LEU A 43 -1.32 -18.40 -17.77
C LEU A 43 -2.78 -18.01 -18.04
N ASP A 44 -3.07 -16.72 -17.96
CA ASP A 44 -4.36 -16.19 -18.37
C ASP A 44 -4.54 -16.37 -19.89
N ILE A 45 -5.74 -16.79 -20.30
CA ILE A 45 -6.12 -16.91 -21.71
C ILE A 45 -6.43 -15.55 -22.34
N ASN A 46 -6.80 -14.57 -21.52
CA ASN A 46 -7.01 -13.18 -21.90
C ASN A 46 -5.99 -12.30 -21.14
N PRO A 47 -4.69 -12.43 -21.45
CA PRO A 47 -3.64 -11.79 -20.68
C PRO A 47 -3.71 -10.26 -20.79
N ALA A 48 -3.52 -9.55 -19.68
CA ALA A 48 -3.37 -8.09 -19.69
C ALA A 48 -2.03 -7.68 -20.30
N THR A 49 -0.98 -8.45 -20.03
CA THR A 49 0.34 -8.37 -20.67
C THR A 49 0.91 -9.77 -20.89
N LYS A 50 1.95 -9.89 -21.72
CA LYS A 50 2.63 -11.17 -21.93
C LYS A 50 3.16 -11.71 -20.60
N GLY A 51 2.77 -12.95 -20.27
CA GLY A 51 3.17 -13.61 -19.03
C GLY A 51 2.22 -13.35 -17.86
N HIS A 52 1.02 -12.78 -18.08
CA HIS A 52 -0.02 -12.69 -17.06
C HIS A 52 -0.35 -14.07 -16.48
N VAL A 53 -0.09 -14.25 -15.19
CA VAL A 53 -0.37 -15.47 -14.43
C VAL A 53 -1.53 -15.26 -13.46
N LEU A 54 -2.41 -16.25 -13.40
CA LEU A 54 -3.43 -16.38 -12.37
C LEU A 54 -2.97 -17.43 -11.35
N LEU A 55 -2.76 -17.03 -10.11
CA LEU A 55 -2.50 -17.93 -8.98
C LEU A 55 -3.78 -18.09 -8.16
N LEU A 56 -4.19 -19.34 -7.93
CA LEU A 56 -5.44 -19.67 -7.25
C LEU A 56 -5.27 -20.85 -6.28
N PRO A 57 -6.03 -20.89 -5.17
CA PRO A 57 -6.17 -22.11 -4.40
C PRO A 57 -6.89 -23.18 -5.23
N LYS A 58 -6.54 -24.44 -5.03
CA LYS A 58 -7.25 -25.58 -5.62
C LYS A 58 -8.66 -25.73 -5.07
N GLU A 59 -8.82 -25.48 -3.78
CA GLU A 59 -10.14 -25.40 -3.17
C GLU A 59 -10.88 -24.12 -3.56
N HIS A 60 -12.21 -24.23 -3.61
CA HIS A 60 -13.08 -23.14 -4.05
C HIS A 60 -13.30 -22.13 -2.94
N TYR A 61 -12.79 -20.92 -3.15
CA TYR A 61 -13.09 -19.75 -2.33
C TYR A 61 -13.41 -18.58 -3.25
N PRO A 62 -14.59 -17.97 -3.18
CA PRO A 62 -14.95 -16.91 -4.11
C PRO A 62 -14.24 -15.60 -3.79
N ILE A 63 -13.91 -15.31 -2.53
CA ILE A 63 -13.26 -14.06 -2.11
C ILE A 63 -12.25 -14.31 -1.00
N LEU A 64 -11.28 -13.40 -0.85
CA LEU A 64 -10.19 -13.50 0.11
C LEU A 64 -10.61 -13.83 1.55
N PRO A 65 -11.67 -13.21 2.14
CA PRO A 65 -12.04 -13.46 3.54
C PRO A 65 -12.47 -14.90 3.85
N LEU A 66 -12.82 -15.68 2.82
CA LEU A 66 -13.24 -17.08 2.96
C LEU A 66 -12.07 -18.06 2.90
N ILE A 67 -10.88 -17.61 2.49
CA ILE A 67 -9.68 -18.45 2.40
C ILE A 67 -9.12 -18.68 3.81
N PRO A 68 -8.85 -19.95 4.20
CA PRO A 68 -8.13 -20.24 5.42
C PRO A 68 -6.75 -19.58 5.42
N ARG A 69 -6.33 -19.05 6.57
CA ARG A 69 -5.08 -18.27 6.68
C ARG A 69 -3.85 -19.07 6.27
N GLU A 70 -3.86 -20.37 6.54
CA GLU A 70 -2.78 -21.31 6.20
C GLU A 70 -2.63 -21.43 4.67
N ILE A 71 -3.76 -21.56 3.96
CA ILE A 71 -3.80 -21.59 2.49
C ILE A 71 -3.37 -20.25 1.91
N PHE A 72 -3.86 -19.13 2.46
CA PHE A 72 -3.45 -17.81 2.00
C PHE A 72 -1.95 -17.56 2.21
N THR A 73 -1.41 -17.97 3.36
CA THR A 73 0.02 -17.88 3.66
C THR A 73 0.85 -18.69 2.69
N HIS A 74 0.42 -19.93 2.37
CA HIS A 74 1.09 -20.76 1.38
C HIS A 74 1.04 -20.13 -0.01
N LEU A 75 -0.14 -19.71 -0.47
CA LEU A 75 -0.34 -19.03 -1.74
C LEU A 75 0.58 -17.81 -1.88
N PHE A 76 0.66 -16.96 -0.85
CA PHE A 76 1.49 -15.75 -0.89
C PHE A 76 3.00 -16.05 -0.88
N LYS A 77 3.45 -17.16 -0.27
CA LYS A 77 4.84 -17.63 -0.40
C LYS A 77 5.16 -18.04 -1.84
N ILE A 78 4.24 -18.72 -2.50
CA ILE A 78 4.40 -19.13 -3.90
C ILE A 78 4.43 -17.91 -4.83
N THR A 79 3.65 -16.85 -4.54
CA THR A 79 3.69 -15.58 -5.28
C THR A 79 5.11 -15.05 -5.45
N HIS A 80 5.93 -15.05 -4.38
CA HIS A 80 7.34 -14.61 -4.45
C HIS A 80 8.13 -15.38 -5.52
N THR A 81 8.02 -16.71 -5.51
CA THR A 81 8.72 -17.59 -6.45
C THR A 81 8.26 -17.38 -7.89
N ILE A 82 6.95 -17.21 -8.11
CA ILE A 82 6.39 -16.96 -9.44
C ILE A 82 6.86 -15.59 -9.96
N THR A 83 6.86 -14.55 -9.14
CA THR A 83 7.33 -13.21 -9.56
C THR A 83 8.81 -13.23 -9.95
N GLU A 84 9.67 -13.93 -9.21
CA GLU A 84 11.07 -14.12 -9.62
C GLU A 84 11.20 -14.88 -10.95
N ALA A 85 10.39 -15.91 -11.15
CA ALA A 85 10.38 -16.68 -12.39
C ALA A 85 9.90 -15.82 -13.58
N LEU A 86 8.88 -14.99 -13.38
CA LEU A 86 8.38 -14.03 -14.37
C LEU A 86 9.44 -13.00 -14.74
N ALA A 87 10.12 -12.41 -13.75
CA ALA A 87 11.21 -11.46 -13.99
C ALA A 87 12.32 -12.08 -14.86
N LYS A 88 12.73 -13.31 -14.55
CA LYS A 88 13.78 -14.03 -15.30
C LYS A 88 13.32 -14.44 -16.70
N ALA A 89 12.10 -14.97 -16.83
CA ALA A 89 11.61 -15.52 -18.09
C ALA A 89 11.14 -14.45 -19.08
N MET A 90 10.55 -13.36 -18.59
CA MET A 90 10.03 -12.27 -19.42
C MET A 90 11.00 -11.10 -19.56
N LEU A 91 12.13 -11.13 -18.83
CA LEU A 91 13.09 -10.03 -18.72
C LEU A 91 12.41 -8.71 -18.32
N THR A 92 11.44 -8.82 -17.40
CA THR A 92 10.58 -7.69 -17.04
C THR A 92 11.16 -6.84 -15.90
N THR A 93 10.91 -5.53 -15.95
CA THR A 93 11.38 -4.55 -14.94
C THR A 93 10.38 -4.33 -13.80
N GLY A 94 9.12 -4.74 -13.96
CA GLY A 94 8.08 -4.57 -12.96
C GLY A 94 6.98 -5.63 -12.99
N ALA A 95 6.09 -5.58 -12.01
CA ALA A 95 4.88 -6.38 -11.99
C ALA A 95 3.75 -5.65 -11.24
N THR A 96 2.52 -5.76 -11.74
CA THR A 96 1.31 -5.42 -11.01
C THR A 96 0.74 -6.70 -10.40
N LEU A 97 0.65 -6.73 -9.08
CA LEU A 97 0.04 -7.82 -8.33
C LEU A 97 -1.28 -7.33 -7.75
N PHE A 98 -2.41 -7.94 -8.10
CA PHE A 98 -3.70 -7.48 -7.58
C PHE A 98 -4.70 -8.62 -7.35
N ILE A 99 -5.64 -8.36 -6.44
CA ILE A 99 -6.76 -9.25 -6.11
C ILE A 99 -8.03 -8.40 -6.18
N ALA A 100 -8.94 -8.74 -7.09
CA ALA A 100 -10.27 -8.16 -7.11
C ALA A 100 -11.21 -8.99 -6.19
N ASN A 101 -11.69 -8.38 -5.10
CA ASN A 101 -12.61 -9.02 -4.17
C ASN A 101 -14.04 -8.47 -4.35
N GLY A 102 -14.89 -9.23 -5.01
CA GLY A 102 -16.25 -8.87 -5.34
C GLY A 102 -16.38 -8.14 -6.68
N GLN A 103 -17.60 -8.17 -7.22
CA GLN A 103 -17.90 -7.63 -8.56
C GLN A 103 -17.58 -6.13 -8.68
N ALA A 104 -17.87 -5.34 -7.63
CA ALA A 104 -17.57 -3.91 -7.61
C ALA A 104 -16.06 -3.60 -7.68
N ALA A 105 -15.21 -4.54 -7.26
CA ALA A 105 -13.76 -4.44 -7.36
C ALA A 105 -13.22 -4.96 -8.71
N GLY A 106 -14.10 -5.35 -9.65
CA GLY A 106 -13.73 -5.88 -10.97
C GLY A 106 -13.57 -7.40 -11.03
N GLN A 107 -13.98 -8.16 -10.00
CA GLN A 107 -13.88 -9.62 -10.02
C GLN A 107 -14.84 -10.21 -11.07
N GLN A 108 -14.30 -10.97 -12.02
CA GLN A 108 -15.07 -11.51 -13.15
C GLN A 108 -15.63 -12.92 -12.92
N SER A 109 -15.09 -13.66 -11.96
CA SER A 109 -15.52 -15.03 -11.66
C SER A 109 -15.43 -15.29 -10.16
N PRO A 110 -16.38 -16.04 -9.57
CA PRO A 110 -16.42 -16.34 -8.14
C PRO A 110 -15.42 -17.44 -7.75
N HIS A 111 -14.14 -17.30 -8.14
CA HIS A 111 -13.01 -18.06 -7.60
C HIS A 111 -11.91 -17.06 -7.32
N PHE A 112 -11.22 -17.18 -6.19
CA PHE A 112 -10.16 -16.28 -5.83
C PHE A 112 -9.01 -16.40 -6.83
N LEU A 113 -8.68 -15.29 -7.47
CA LEU A 113 -7.54 -15.17 -8.37
C LEU A 113 -6.62 -14.10 -7.81
N PHE A 114 -5.35 -14.46 -7.68
CA PHE A 114 -4.28 -13.50 -7.51
C PHE A 114 -3.63 -13.29 -8.88
N HIS A 115 -3.81 -12.10 -9.44
CA HIS A 115 -3.24 -11.72 -10.72
C HIS A 115 -1.78 -11.29 -10.53
N LEU A 116 -0.88 -11.89 -11.32
CA LEU A 116 0.51 -11.47 -11.44
C LEU A 116 0.75 -11.04 -12.88
N VAL A 117 0.83 -9.72 -13.11
CA VAL A 117 0.94 -9.12 -14.44
C VAL A 117 2.33 -8.51 -14.58
N PRO A 118 3.24 -9.09 -15.39
CA PRO A 118 4.51 -8.45 -15.77
C PRO A 118 4.27 -7.07 -16.38
N ARG A 119 5.11 -6.07 -16.05
CA ARG A 119 4.93 -4.68 -16.49
C ARG A 119 6.20 -4.15 -17.13
N GLU A 120 6.04 -3.51 -18.28
CA GLU A 120 7.09 -2.74 -18.96
C GLU A 120 6.68 -1.28 -19.13
N ALA A 121 7.65 -0.43 -19.44
CA ALA A 121 7.35 0.89 -19.98
C ALA A 121 6.50 0.73 -21.25
N ASP A 122 5.45 1.54 -21.35
CA ASP A 122 4.56 1.61 -22.52
C ASP A 122 3.85 0.28 -22.89
N ASP A 123 3.61 -0.59 -21.91
CA ASP A 123 2.90 -1.87 -22.10
C ASP A 123 1.39 -1.74 -22.38
N GLY A 124 0.91 -0.53 -22.65
CA GLY A 124 -0.48 -0.23 -23.00
C GLY A 124 -1.44 -0.26 -21.81
N LEU A 125 -0.97 -0.55 -20.60
CA LEU A 125 -1.76 -0.43 -19.39
C LEU A 125 -1.43 0.89 -18.68
N GLU A 126 -2.45 1.70 -18.40
CA GLU A 126 -2.28 2.90 -17.59
C GLU A 126 -1.63 2.55 -16.25
N LYS A 127 -0.82 3.46 -15.71
CA LYS A 127 -0.33 3.36 -14.32
C LYS A 127 -1.57 3.19 -13.44
N PHE A 128 -1.59 2.16 -12.59
CA PHE A 128 -2.74 1.81 -11.74
C PHE A 128 -3.36 3.07 -11.10
N ALA A 129 -4.43 3.60 -11.70
CA ALA A 129 -4.86 4.98 -11.50
C ALA A 129 -5.71 5.08 -10.22
N LEU A 130 -5.03 5.20 -9.08
CA LEU A 130 -5.65 5.50 -7.80
C LEU A 130 -5.80 7.01 -7.66
N LEU A 131 -6.93 7.53 -8.17
CA LEU A 131 -7.27 8.93 -7.98
C LEU A 131 -7.48 9.23 -6.50
N SER A 132 -6.77 10.21 -5.98
CA SER A 132 -6.95 10.69 -4.62
C SER A 132 -8.30 11.41 -4.50
N LYS A 133 -8.92 11.27 -3.33
CA LYS A 133 -10.08 12.06 -2.93
C LYS A 133 -9.77 12.63 -1.56
N GLU A 134 -10.00 13.92 -1.37
CA GLU A 134 -9.91 14.53 -0.05
C GLU A 134 -11.09 14.04 0.80
N ILE A 135 -10.78 13.53 2.00
CA ILE A 135 -11.77 13.08 2.98
C ILE A 135 -11.62 14.00 4.20
N PRO A 136 -12.68 14.70 4.63
CA PRO A 136 -12.63 15.57 5.81
C PRO A 136 -12.25 14.80 7.08
N GLU A 137 -11.48 15.41 7.98
CA GLU A 137 -10.99 14.80 9.22
C GLU A 137 -12.11 14.23 10.11
N GLU A 138 -13.26 14.92 10.17
CA GLU A 138 -14.44 14.46 10.90
C GLU A 138 -15.03 13.16 10.31
N GLU A 139 -14.92 12.95 9.00
CA GLU A 139 -15.35 11.72 8.33
C GLU A 139 -14.32 10.61 8.56
N THR A 140 -13.03 10.92 8.48
CA THR A 140 -11.93 9.99 8.79
C THR A 140 -12.08 9.40 10.20
N LYS A 141 -12.35 10.22 11.22
CA LYS A 141 -12.58 9.74 12.60
C LYS A 141 -13.79 8.82 12.72
N LYS A 142 -14.89 9.14 12.02
CA LYS A 142 -16.10 8.31 11.99
C LYS A 142 -15.86 6.96 11.32
N LEU A 143 -14.94 6.88 10.35
CA LEU A 143 -14.54 5.63 9.69
C LEU A 143 -13.55 4.81 10.53
N GLN A 144 -12.62 5.49 11.24
CA GLN A 144 -11.56 4.83 12.00
C GLN A 144 -12.11 4.02 13.19
N ALA A 145 -13.03 4.59 13.98
CA ALA A 145 -13.50 3.94 15.20
C ALA A 145 -14.19 2.57 14.96
N PRO A 146 -15.10 2.42 13.98
CA PRO A 146 -15.67 1.11 13.62
C PRO A 146 -14.62 0.10 13.14
N LEU A 147 -13.61 0.55 12.38
CA LEU A 147 -12.53 -0.30 11.89
C LEU A 147 -11.64 -0.80 13.03
N ILE A 148 -11.23 0.08 13.96
CA ILE A 148 -10.46 -0.30 15.15
C ILE A 148 -11.24 -1.30 16.00
N ARG A 149 -12.53 -1.05 16.21
CA ARG A 149 -13.40 -1.95 16.98
C ARG A 149 -13.49 -3.33 16.33
N SER A 150 -13.73 -3.36 15.02
CA SER A 150 -13.83 -4.61 14.25
C SER A 150 -12.51 -5.37 14.26
N MET A 151 -11.39 -4.66 14.07
CA MET A 151 -10.05 -5.23 14.10
C MET A 151 -9.73 -5.80 15.49
N SER A 152 -10.01 -5.07 16.56
CA SER A 152 -9.77 -5.52 17.94
C SER A 152 -10.52 -6.82 18.25
N PHE A 153 -11.78 -6.91 17.82
CA PHE A 153 -12.58 -8.13 17.96
C PHE A 153 -12.01 -9.31 17.14
N LEU A 154 -11.65 -9.06 15.87
CA LEU A 154 -11.08 -10.09 15.00
C LEU A 154 -9.70 -10.56 15.47
N LEU A 155 -8.88 -9.67 16.01
CA LEU A 155 -7.56 -10.01 16.55
C LEU A 155 -7.69 -10.77 17.87
N ALA A 156 -8.61 -10.38 18.77
CA ALA A 156 -8.84 -11.12 20.01
C ALA A 156 -9.27 -12.57 19.72
N THR A 157 -10.16 -12.77 18.76
CA THR A 157 -10.59 -14.11 18.33
C THR A 157 -9.48 -14.88 17.61
N HIS A 158 -8.73 -14.21 16.71
CA HIS A 158 -7.61 -14.82 15.99
C HIS A 158 -6.46 -15.23 16.91
N PHE A 159 -5.96 -14.32 17.75
CA PHE A 159 -4.82 -14.55 18.64
C PHE A 159 -5.13 -15.59 19.72
N LYS A 160 -6.40 -15.69 20.15
CA LYS A 160 -6.84 -16.78 21.03
C LYS A 160 -6.76 -18.14 20.34
N LYS A 161 -7.11 -18.21 19.05
CA LYS A 161 -7.11 -19.46 18.27
C LYS A 161 -5.72 -19.83 17.73
N TYR A 162 -4.88 -18.85 17.44
CA TYR A 162 -3.55 -19.01 16.86
C TYR A 162 -2.57 -18.10 17.62
N PRO A 163 -1.94 -18.54 18.72
CA PRO A 163 -0.97 -17.73 19.43
C PRO A 163 0.34 -17.62 18.62
N ALA A 164 0.86 -16.41 18.42
CA ALA A 164 2.16 -16.17 17.81
C ALA A 164 2.94 -15.14 18.62
N LYS A 165 4.28 -15.23 18.57
CA LYS A 165 5.17 -14.36 19.38
C LYS A 165 5.03 -12.86 19.05
N TRP A 166 4.52 -12.52 17.87
CA TRP A 166 4.28 -11.15 17.42
C TRP A 166 2.86 -10.63 17.74
N HIS A 167 2.00 -11.44 18.39
CA HIS A 167 0.63 -11.05 18.79
C HIS A 167 0.56 -10.14 20.01
N HIS A 168 1.69 -9.84 20.63
CA HIS A 168 1.80 -8.73 21.56
C HIS A 168 1.96 -7.46 20.72
N ALA A 169 0.87 -6.73 20.52
CA ALA A 169 0.96 -5.36 20.05
C ALA A 169 2.01 -4.66 20.91
N LYS A 170 3.09 -4.13 20.28
CA LYS A 170 3.85 -3.08 20.94
C LYS A 170 2.79 -2.02 21.26
N LYS A 171 2.58 -1.72 22.55
CA LYS A 171 1.77 -0.56 22.93
C LYS A 171 2.27 0.59 22.08
N GLU A 172 1.36 1.40 21.54
CA GLU A 172 1.73 2.69 20.96
C GLU A 172 2.56 3.39 22.03
N GLU A 173 3.88 3.37 21.85
CA GLU A 173 4.75 4.18 22.67
C GLU A 173 4.42 5.61 22.26
N PRO A 174 4.15 6.51 23.22
CA PRO A 174 3.92 7.90 22.89
C PRO A 174 5.07 8.35 22.00
N ALA A 175 4.75 9.00 20.87
CA ALA A 175 5.72 9.46 19.88
C ALA A 175 6.92 10.04 20.62
N GLN A 176 8.07 9.38 20.46
CA GLN A 176 9.25 9.69 21.25
C GLN A 176 9.59 11.15 21.00
N LYS A 177 9.68 11.96 22.07
CA LYS A 177 10.03 13.39 21.95
C LYS A 177 11.38 13.48 21.25
N LEU A 178 11.39 13.94 20.00
CA LEU A 178 12.61 14.11 19.22
C LEU A 178 13.44 15.24 19.85
N THR A 179 14.73 15.01 20.04
CA THR A 179 15.67 16.07 20.44
C THR A 179 16.01 16.94 19.23
N VAL A 180 16.54 18.14 19.47
CA VAL A 180 16.97 19.05 18.40
C VAL A 180 17.99 18.38 17.48
N GLU A 181 18.91 17.58 18.02
CA GLU A 181 19.93 16.85 17.24
C GLU A 181 19.31 15.79 16.33
N GLN A 182 18.24 15.12 16.78
CA GLN A 182 17.52 14.13 15.98
C GLN A 182 16.77 14.79 14.84
N VAL A 183 16.12 15.94 15.08
CA VAL A 183 15.48 16.73 14.03
C VAL A 183 16.52 17.24 13.03
N VAL A 184 17.66 17.76 13.48
CA VAL A 184 18.77 18.18 12.60
C VAL A 184 19.31 17.01 11.77
N SER A 185 19.41 15.81 12.35
CA SER A 185 19.82 14.61 11.60
C SER A 185 18.82 14.27 10.49
N LEU A 186 17.52 14.33 10.78
CA LEU A 186 16.46 14.09 9.81
C LEU A 186 16.44 15.13 8.69
N VAL A 187 16.57 16.41 9.05
CA VAL A 187 16.70 17.51 8.08
C VAL A 187 17.93 17.31 7.19
N ASN A 188 19.09 16.95 7.75
CA ASN A 188 20.28 16.68 6.95
C ASN A 188 20.15 15.48 6.00
N LYS A 189 19.34 14.48 6.37
CA LYS A 189 19.06 13.31 5.51
C LYS A 189 18.05 13.61 4.41
N ASN A 190 17.36 14.76 4.46
CA ASN A 190 16.37 15.17 3.47
C ASN A 190 16.82 16.51 2.82
N PRO A 191 17.56 16.46 1.70
CA PRO A 191 18.12 17.66 1.06
C PRO A 191 17.08 18.72 0.68
N GLN A 192 15.87 18.30 0.28
CA GLN A 192 14.78 19.20 -0.10
C GLN A 192 14.24 19.95 1.13
N LEU A 193 13.95 19.22 2.21
CA LEU A 193 13.52 19.81 3.47
C LEU A 193 14.58 20.77 4.03
N LYS A 194 15.86 20.39 3.95
CA LYS A 194 16.97 21.25 4.35
C LYS A 194 17.06 22.52 3.52
N ALA A 195 16.97 22.42 2.19
CA ALA A 195 16.99 23.59 1.32
C ALA A 195 15.84 24.55 1.66
N PHE A 196 14.63 24.01 1.82
CA PHE A 196 13.44 24.79 2.11
C PHE A 196 13.52 25.53 3.46
N ILE A 197 13.97 24.85 4.52
CA ILE A 197 14.19 25.46 5.85
C ILE A 197 15.23 26.59 5.79
N LEU A 198 16.24 26.46 4.93
CA LEU A 198 17.34 27.43 4.81
C LEU A 198 16.98 28.64 3.92
N GLU A 199 16.14 28.42 2.90
CA GLU A 199 15.72 29.44 1.94
C GLU A 199 14.70 30.41 2.55
N ASP A 200 13.66 29.89 3.20
CA ASP A 200 12.64 30.72 3.86
C ASP A 200 12.19 30.14 5.21
N PRO A 201 12.96 30.41 6.29
CA PRO A 201 12.63 30.00 7.64
C PRO A 201 11.24 30.44 8.13
N GLU A 202 10.80 31.63 7.73
CA GLU A 202 9.55 32.22 8.24
C GLU A 202 8.34 31.61 7.53
N GLU A 203 8.46 31.32 6.23
CA GLU A 203 7.44 30.56 5.51
C GLU A 203 7.38 29.10 5.98
N PHE A 204 8.53 28.48 6.25
CA PHE A 204 8.57 27.14 6.85
C PHE A 204 7.83 27.07 8.20
N LYS A 205 8.02 28.08 9.07
CA LYS A 205 7.31 28.18 10.35
C LYS A 205 5.78 28.23 10.18
N LYS A 206 5.27 28.88 9.13
CA LYS A 206 3.83 28.94 8.84
C LYS A 206 3.25 27.61 8.35
N LEU A 207 4.08 26.75 7.75
CA LEU A 207 3.65 25.44 7.23
C LEU A 207 3.59 24.36 8.32
N ILE A 208 4.35 24.50 9.41
CA ILE A 208 4.31 23.56 10.54
C ILE A 208 2.88 23.32 11.03
N PRO A 209 2.04 24.32 11.36
CA PRO A 209 0.67 24.08 11.80
C PRO A 209 -0.28 23.56 10.71
N GLN A 210 0.14 23.51 9.44
CA GLN A 210 -0.67 23.06 8.31
C GLN A 210 -0.37 21.60 7.92
N ASN A 211 0.70 21.01 8.43
CA ASN A 211 1.14 19.66 8.09
C ASN A 211 1.40 18.83 9.35
N ASP A 212 0.66 17.74 9.55
CA ASP A 212 0.73 16.94 10.78
C ASP A 212 2.07 16.23 10.99
N GLN A 213 2.80 15.90 9.91
CA GLN A 213 4.16 15.36 10.02
C GLN A 213 5.14 16.42 10.50
N LEU A 214 5.01 17.66 10.00
CA LEU A 214 5.83 18.79 10.47
C LEU A 214 5.47 19.17 11.91
N LYS A 215 4.18 19.13 12.30
CA LYS A 215 3.78 19.30 13.71
C LYS A 215 4.43 18.27 14.60
N ALA A 216 4.43 16.99 14.20
CA ALA A 216 5.05 15.92 14.97
C ALA A 216 6.58 16.10 15.07
N LEU A 217 7.22 16.50 13.97
CA LEU A 217 8.67 16.70 13.90
C LEU A 217 9.15 17.92 14.73
N PHE A 218 8.39 19.01 14.72
CA PHE A 218 8.72 20.28 15.39
C PHE A 218 7.88 20.53 16.66
N GLN A 219 7.22 19.50 17.20
CA GLN A 219 6.32 19.64 18.36
C GLN A 219 7.01 20.25 19.59
N HIS A 220 8.29 19.94 19.75
CA HIS A 220 9.11 20.30 20.91
C HIS A 220 10.48 20.86 20.52
N VAL A 221 10.66 21.18 19.24
CA VAL A 221 11.93 21.64 18.68
C VAL A 221 11.64 22.90 17.87
N SER A 222 12.33 24.00 18.18
CA SER A 222 12.18 25.24 17.43
C SER A 222 12.95 25.16 16.11
N VAL A 223 12.37 25.73 15.04
CA VAL A 223 13.06 25.93 13.77
C VAL A 223 14.34 26.75 13.97
N ASP A 224 14.33 27.72 14.89
CA ASP A 224 15.50 28.54 15.18
C ASP A 224 16.64 27.73 15.82
N GLU A 225 16.32 26.75 16.68
CA GLU A 225 17.31 25.84 17.27
C GLU A 225 17.94 24.92 16.22
N VAL A 226 17.12 24.46 15.28
CA VAL A 226 17.58 23.66 14.13
C VAL A 226 18.48 24.49 13.22
N LEU A 227 18.12 25.74 12.91
CA LEU A 227 18.93 26.64 12.08
C LEU A 227 20.28 26.97 12.73
N LEU A 228 20.30 27.17 14.05
CA LEU A 228 21.55 27.38 14.81
C LEU A 228 22.49 26.18 14.68
N LEU A 229 21.98 24.96 14.82
CA LEU A 229 22.76 23.72 14.69
C LEU A 229 23.12 23.38 13.23
N LEU A 230 22.36 23.88 12.26
CA LEU A 230 22.72 23.83 10.83
C LEU A 230 23.79 24.88 10.46
N GLY A 231 24.19 25.74 11.40
CA GLY A 231 25.27 26.72 11.21
C GLY A 231 24.85 28.05 10.60
N VAL A 232 23.55 28.39 10.60
CA VAL A 232 23.04 29.65 10.04
C VAL A 232 23.01 30.74 11.11
N LYS A 233 23.81 31.79 10.95
CA LYS A 233 23.70 33.02 11.76
C LYS A 233 22.53 33.86 11.23
N GLN A 234 21.54 34.14 12.08
CA GLN A 234 20.45 35.07 11.75
C GLN A 234 21.02 36.43 11.31
N LYS A 235 20.77 36.83 10.05
CA LYS A 235 21.01 38.20 9.59
C LYS A 235 19.95 39.10 10.22
N LYS A 236 20.35 39.95 11.17
CA LYS A 236 19.51 41.06 11.65
C LYS A 236 19.15 41.98 10.48
N GLU A 237 17.87 42.35 10.43
CA GLU A 237 17.24 43.24 9.47
C GLU A 237 18.07 44.51 9.17
N LYS A 238 18.20 44.82 7.88
CA LYS A 238 18.34 46.19 7.40
C LYS A 238 17.37 46.41 6.24
N LYS A 239 16.33 47.19 6.50
CA LYS A 239 15.54 47.90 5.49
C LYS A 239 16.48 48.75 4.62
N SER A 240 16.45 48.54 3.30
CA SER A 240 16.38 49.65 2.33
C SER A 240 16.13 49.14 0.90
N GLN A 241 15.00 49.58 0.35
CA GLN A 241 14.79 50.01 -1.04
C GLN A 241 14.89 48.97 -2.19
N ASN A 242 13.72 48.78 -2.81
CA ASN A 242 13.51 48.39 -4.21
C ASN A 242 14.43 49.16 -5.18
N PRO A 243 14.84 48.57 -6.32
CA PRO A 243 13.91 48.43 -7.44
C PRO A 243 13.92 47.07 -8.16
N GLU A 244 12.71 46.76 -8.64
CA GLU A 244 12.30 45.94 -9.79
C GLU A 244 13.40 45.22 -10.60
N THR A 245 13.21 43.90 -10.78
CA THR A 245 13.27 43.26 -12.09
C THR A 245 12.40 42.00 -12.07
N GLU A 246 11.35 42.02 -12.88
CA GLU A 246 10.52 40.87 -13.24
C GLU A 246 11.40 39.78 -13.88
N THR A 247 11.33 38.57 -13.34
CA THR A 247 11.41 37.35 -14.15
C THR A 247 10.46 36.33 -13.53
N ASP A 248 9.36 36.09 -14.24
CA ASP A 248 8.40 35.03 -13.95
C ASP A 248 9.11 33.68 -13.88
N VAL A 249 9.11 33.06 -12.69
CA VAL A 249 9.35 31.62 -12.57
C VAL A 249 8.05 30.99 -12.12
N ASN A 250 7.45 30.30 -13.08
CA ASN A 250 6.22 29.53 -13.02
C ASN A 250 6.17 28.59 -11.78
N LEU A 251 5.16 28.77 -10.94
CA LEU A 251 4.93 28.06 -9.67
C LEU A 251 4.24 26.70 -9.82
N ASP A 252 4.03 26.19 -11.04
CA ASP A 252 3.25 24.96 -11.27
C ASP A 252 4.05 23.63 -11.23
N SER A 253 5.11 23.48 -10.43
CA SER A 253 5.86 22.20 -10.42
C SER A 253 6.39 21.69 -9.08
N ILE A 254 5.80 22.08 -7.95
CA ILE A 254 6.09 21.45 -6.66
C ILE A 254 4.83 20.77 -6.12
N GLY A 255 4.42 19.73 -6.84
CA GLY A 255 3.37 18.82 -6.42
C GLY A 255 3.71 17.45 -6.94
N ASP A 256 4.60 16.75 -6.22
CA ASP A 256 4.70 15.28 -6.17
C ASP A 256 5.93 14.91 -5.33
N LEU A 257 5.70 14.65 -4.03
CA LEU A 257 6.42 13.73 -3.13
C LEU A 257 6.34 14.19 -1.66
N LEU A 258 5.15 14.05 -1.07
CA LEU A 258 4.94 13.68 0.34
C LEU A 258 3.70 12.80 0.44
#